data_AF-A0A183GPU1-F1
#
_entry.id   AF-A0A183GPU1-F1
#
_cell.length_a   1.000
_cell.length_b   1.000
_cell.length_c   1.000
_cell.angle_alpha   90.00
_cell.angle_beta   90.00
_cell.angle_gamma   90.00
#
_symmetry.space_group_name_H-M   'P 1'
#
loop_
_entity.id
_entity.type
_entity.pdbx_description
1 polymer ?
#
loop_
_entity_poly.entity_id
_entity_poly.type
_entity_poly.pdbx_seq_one_letter_code
_entity_poly.pdbx_strand_id
1 'polypeptide(L)'
;MVDLNEPKPSSQDDAMAMAELVGFLEPSTRVDVRRTALDVVISLSGALDGSAGRLFMSNGCAMGTAICKLCESTLSDRSHTLTALTNFSSASAEVADFILKKSKCTQLAYDYCRAGAALANVSARLLTNLSRHFPDRVDEQLTRHDPDALVVLAGECPSRPISSQ
;
A
#
# COMPACT_ATOMS: atom_id res chain seq x y z
N MET A 1 -22.79 42.15 -14.71
CA MET A 1 -22.38 41.38 -13.52
C MET A 1 -22.69 39.93 -13.86
N VAL A 2 -21.69 39.20 -14.35
CA VAL A 2 -21.86 37.82 -14.81
C VAL A 2 -21.64 36.93 -13.60
N ASP A 3 -22.69 36.26 -13.15
CA ASP A 3 -22.57 35.17 -12.17
C ASP A 3 -21.76 34.05 -12.81
N LEU A 4 -20.46 34.02 -12.50
CA LEU A 4 -19.61 32.86 -12.68
C LEU A 4 -19.92 31.87 -11.56
N ASN A 5 -21.08 31.23 -11.65
CA ASN A 5 -21.33 30.01 -10.89
C ASN A 5 -20.52 28.90 -11.58
N GLU A 6 -19.31 28.66 -11.08
CA GLU A 6 -18.61 27.41 -11.35
C GLU A 6 -19.54 26.25 -10.92
N PRO A 7 -19.78 25.24 -11.77
CA PRO A 7 -20.52 24.07 -11.35
C PRO A 7 -19.69 23.36 -10.28
N LYS A 8 -20.15 23.39 -9.03
CA LYS A 8 -19.65 22.47 -8.00
C LYS A 8 -19.90 21.04 -8.53
N PRO A 9 -18.87 20.19 -8.68
CA PRO A 9 -19.10 18.79 -9.01
C PRO A 9 -20.05 18.21 -7.96
N SER A 10 -21.10 17.54 -8.43
CA SER A 10 -22.06 16.92 -7.55
C SER A 10 -21.40 15.70 -6.90
N SER A 11 -21.76 15.36 -5.66
CA SER A 11 -21.22 14.18 -4.96
C SER A 11 -21.44 12.87 -5.72
N GLN A 12 -22.36 12.87 -6.69
CA GLN A 12 -22.63 11.75 -7.59
C GLN A 12 -21.58 11.59 -8.69
N ASP A 13 -21.09 12.71 -9.26
CA ASP A 13 -20.04 12.69 -10.28
C ASP A 13 -18.72 12.19 -9.69
N ASP A 14 -18.38 12.63 -8.49
CA ASP A 14 -17.20 12.17 -7.75
C ASP A 14 -17.28 10.67 -7.43
N ALA A 15 -18.47 10.18 -7.03
CA ALA A 15 -18.67 8.77 -6.75
C ALA A 15 -18.52 7.89 -8.01
N MET A 16 -19.01 8.37 -9.16
CA MET A 16 -18.86 7.68 -10.44
C MET A 16 -17.40 7.67 -10.90
N ALA A 17 -16.70 8.81 -10.84
CA ALA A 17 -15.29 8.90 -11.18
C ALA A 17 -14.44 7.97 -10.32
N MET A 18 -14.75 7.86 -9.02
CA MET A 18 -14.08 6.93 -8.12
C MET A 18 -14.34 5.46 -8.48
N ALA A 19 -15.57 5.11 -8.85
CA ALA A 19 -15.90 3.75 -9.29
C ALA A 19 -15.16 3.38 -10.60
N GLU A 20 -15.08 4.31 -11.55
CA GLU A 20 -14.31 4.13 -12.79
C GLU A 20 -12.83 3.97 -12.51
N LEU A 21 -12.26 4.82 -11.63
CA LEU A 21 -10.87 4.73 -11.23
C LEU A 21 -10.56 3.36 -10.63
N VAL A 22 -11.41 2.84 -9.74
CA VAL A 22 -11.30 1.48 -9.20
C VAL A 22 -11.36 0.42 -10.31
N GLY A 23 -12.26 0.57 -11.29
CA GLY A 23 -12.35 -0.33 -12.43
C GLY A 23 -11.06 -0.36 -13.27
N PHE A 24 -10.41 0.78 -13.48
CA PHE A 24 -9.12 0.85 -14.19
C PHE A 24 -7.97 0.16 -13.46
N LEU A 25 -8.10 -0.06 -12.14
CA LEU A 25 -7.14 -0.81 -11.34
C LEU A 25 -7.32 -2.33 -11.43
N GLU A 26 -8.25 -2.87 -12.22
CA GLU A 26 -8.30 -4.32 -12.39
C GLU A 26 -7.03 -4.87 -13.09
N PRO A 27 -6.48 -6.02 -12.66
CA PRO A 27 -5.26 -6.60 -13.26
C PRO A 27 -5.39 -6.90 -14.77
N SER A 28 -6.61 -7.15 -15.24
CA SER A 28 -6.93 -7.40 -16.65
C SER A 28 -7.01 -6.13 -17.50
N THR A 29 -7.05 -4.94 -16.89
CA THR A 29 -7.04 -3.66 -17.62
C THR A 29 -5.75 -3.52 -18.43
N ARG A 30 -5.79 -2.74 -19.51
CA ARG A 30 -4.60 -2.46 -20.32
C ARG A 30 -3.54 -1.76 -19.45
N VAL A 31 -2.27 -2.17 -19.56
CA VAL A 31 -1.19 -1.76 -18.65
C VAL A 31 -0.98 -0.24 -18.61
N ASP A 32 -1.06 0.42 -19.76
CA ASP A 32 -0.96 1.88 -19.87
C ASP A 32 -2.09 2.60 -19.12
N VAL A 33 -3.35 2.20 -19.35
CA VAL A 33 -4.52 2.76 -18.67
C VAL A 33 -4.42 2.55 -17.16
N ARG A 34 -4.05 1.34 -16.75
CA ARG A 34 -3.88 1.02 -15.33
C ARG A 34 -2.75 1.83 -14.68
N ARG A 35 -1.64 2.05 -15.38
CA ARG A 35 -0.53 2.88 -14.87
C ARG A 35 -0.93 4.34 -14.73
N THR A 36 -1.64 4.90 -15.71
CA THR A 36 -2.21 6.24 -15.59
C THR A 36 -3.18 6.34 -14.40
N ALA A 37 -4.03 5.34 -14.19
CA ALA A 37 -4.90 5.28 -13.01
C ALA A 37 -4.09 5.22 -11.70
N LEU A 38 -3.02 4.42 -11.65
CA LEU A 38 -2.13 4.35 -10.49
C LEU A 38 -1.41 5.67 -10.22
N ASP A 39 -1.01 6.42 -11.24
CA ASP A 39 -0.39 7.75 -11.07
C ASP A 39 -1.37 8.74 -10.42
N VAL A 40 -2.65 8.69 -10.82
CA VAL A 40 -3.72 9.46 -10.19
C VAL A 40 -3.88 9.03 -8.73
N VAL A 41 -3.95 7.73 -8.45
CA VAL A 41 -4.07 7.21 -7.07
C VAL A 41 -2.89 7.62 -6.20
N ILE A 42 -1.66 7.57 -6.72
CA ILE A 42 -0.47 8.01 -5.99
C ILE A 42 -0.60 9.50 -5.64
N SER A 43 -1.02 10.32 -6.59
CA SER A 43 -1.22 11.75 -6.39
C SER A 43 -2.26 12.02 -5.29
N LEU A 44 -3.38 11.29 -5.28
CA LEU A 44 -4.42 11.40 -4.25
C LEU A 44 -3.95 10.89 -2.88
N SER A 45 -3.17 9.81 -2.86
CA SER A 45 -2.68 9.18 -1.63
C SER A 45 -1.70 10.06 -0.84
N GLY A 46 -1.06 11.04 -1.50
CA GLY A 46 -0.10 11.95 -0.89
C GLY A 46 -0.73 13.07 -0.06
N ALA A 47 -2.05 13.22 -0.04
CA ALA A 47 -2.73 14.26 0.70
C ALA A 47 -2.57 14.09 2.23
N LEU A 48 -2.04 15.12 2.90
CA LEU A 48 -1.73 15.10 4.34
C LEU A 48 -2.87 15.58 5.24
N ASP A 49 -4.01 15.97 4.67
CA ASP A 49 -5.20 16.47 5.37
C ASP A 49 -6.14 15.34 5.89
N GLY A 50 -5.66 14.10 5.87
CA GLY A 50 -6.41 12.91 6.25
C GLY A 50 -7.44 12.44 5.21
N SER A 51 -7.60 13.13 4.08
CA SER A 51 -8.49 12.69 2.99
C SER A 51 -8.03 11.37 2.36
N ALA A 52 -6.72 11.14 2.29
CA ALA A 52 -6.15 9.90 1.74
C ALA A 52 -6.67 8.65 2.47
N GLY A 53 -6.68 8.66 3.81
CA GLY A 53 -7.22 7.56 4.60
C GLY A 53 -8.71 7.32 4.33
N ARG A 54 -9.50 8.40 4.30
CA ARG A 54 -10.94 8.32 3.98
C ARG A 54 -11.19 7.78 2.58
N LEU A 55 -10.40 8.20 1.60
CA LEU A 55 -10.47 7.73 0.23
C LEU A 55 -10.26 6.22 0.14
N PHE A 56 -9.20 5.72 0.78
CA PHE A 56 -8.85 4.30 0.80
C PHE A 56 -9.96 3.44 1.42
N MET A 57 -10.57 3.92 2.51
CA MET A 57 -11.60 3.21 3.26
C MET A 57 -13.02 3.40 2.69
N SER A 58 -13.22 4.36 1.78
CA SER A 58 -14.53 4.68 1.19
C SER A 58 -15.13 3.50 0.43
N ASN A 59 -16.46 3.53 0.28
CA ASN A 59 -17.23 2.56 -0.53
C ASN A 59 -16.87 1.09 -0.21
N GLY A 60 -16.78 0.75 1.08
CA GLY A 60 -16.43 -0.60 1.51
C GLY A 60 -14.97 -0.97 1.22
N CYS A 61 -14.06 0.00 1.26
CA CYS A 61 -12.63 -0.19 0.96
C CYS A 61 -12.36 -0.65 -0.49
N ALA A 62 -13.19 -0.24 -1.45
CA ALA A 62 -13.06 -0.67 -2.85
C ALA A 62 -11.70 -0.30 -3.45
N MET A 63 -11.25 0.95 -3.23
CA MET A 63 -9.94 1.43 -3.64
C MET A 63 -8.82 0.62 -2.98
N GLY A 64 -8.87 0.47 -1.66
CA GLY A 64 -7.86 -0.30 -0.92
C GLY A 64 -7.78 -1.75 -1.37
N THR A 65 -8.92 -2.38 -1.63
CA THR A 65 -8.99 -3.76 -2.15
C THR A 65 -8.34 -3.86 -3.54
N ALA A 66 -8.64 -2.93 -4.44
CA ALA A 66 -8.08 -2.94 -5.79
C ALA A 66 -6.55 -2.76 -5.79
N ILE A 67 -6.04 -1.82 -4.98
CA ILE A 67 -4.58 -1.58 -4.87
C ILE A 67 -3.87 -2.80 -4.28
N CYS A 68 -4.39 -3.38 -3.19
CA CYS A 68 -3.81 -4.58 -2.58
C CYS A 68 -3.81 -5.76 -3.58
N LYS A 69 -4.94 -6.01 -4.25
CA LYS A 69 -5.06 -7.05 -5.27
C LYS A 69 -4.05 -6.87 -6.41
N LEU A 70 -3.84 -5.64 -6.89
CA LEU A 70 -2.83 -5.35 -7.91
C LEU A 70 -1.41 -5.62 -7.41
N CYS A 71 -1.09 -5.15 -6.20
CA CYS A 71 0.22 -5.35 -5.59
C CYS A 71 0.56 -6.85 -5.51
N GLU A 72 -0.42 -7.67 -5.17
CA GLU A 72 -0.28 -9.12 -5.05
C GLU A 72 -0.14 -9.80 -6.41
N SER A 73 -0.97 -9.42 -7.39
CA SER A 73 -1.11 -10.12 -8.66
C SER A 73 -0.15 -9.67 -9.76
N THR A 74 0.35 -8.44 -9.72
CA THR A 74 1.01 -7.83 -10.88
C THR A 74 2.38 -7.26 -10.56
N LEU A 75 3.43 -8.03 -10.85
CA LEU A 75 4.83 -7.65 -10.61
C LEU A 75 5.20 -6.28 -11.21
N SER A 76 4.74 -5.98 -12.42
CA SER A 76 5.10 -4.76 -13.15
C SER A 76 4.53 -3.48 -12.53
N ASP A 77 3.57 -3.60 -11.62
CA ASP A 77 2.85 -2.48 -11.01
C ASP A 77 3.19 -2.31 -9.52
N ARG A 78 3.95 -3.25 -8.93
CA ARG A 78 4.31 -3.25 -7.50
C ARG A 78 5.00 -1.98 -7.03
N SER A 79 5.81 -1.35 -7.87
CA SER A 79 6.43 -0.07 -7.52
C SER A 79 5.38 1.00 -7.23
N HIS A 80 4.32 1.08 -8.05
CA HIS A 80 3.26 2.08 -7.90
C HIS A 80 2.35 1.72 -6.73
N THR A 81 1.94 0.45 -6.63
CA THR A 81 1.04 0.02 -5.56
C THR A 81 1.68 0.11 -4.19
N LEU A 82 2.96 -0.27 -4.04
CA LEU A 82 3.68 -0.11 -2.78
C LEU A 82 3.81 1.37 -2.40
N THR A 83 4.14 2.25 -3.34
CA THR A 83 4.16 3.70 -3.08
C THR A 83 2.80 4.21 -2.59
N ALA A 84 1.71 3.84 -3.27
CA ALA A 84 0.36 4.24 -2.86
C ALA A 84 0.02 3.71 -1.46
N LEU A 85 0.31 2.43 -1.17
CA LEU A 85 0.07 1.83 0.15
C LEU A 85 0.91 2.50 1.25
N THR A 86 2.17 2.83 0.97
CA THR A 86 3.02 3.59 1.89
C THR A 86 2.42 4.95 2.19
N ASN A 87 1.91 5.67 1.18
CA ASN A 87 1.31 6.97 1.36
C ASN A 87 0.01 6.88 2.19
N PHE A 88 -0.92 6.00 1.81
CA PHE A 88 -2.20 5.82 2.51
C PHE A 88 -2.04 5.38 3.97
N SER A 89 -1.06 4.52 4.26
CA SER A 89 -0.79 4.02 5.62
C SER A 89 -0.02 5.00 6.51
N SER A 90 0.51 6.10 5.96
CA SER A 90 1.45 6.99 6.67
C SER A 90 0.92 7.54 8.00
N ALA A 91 -0.36 7.88 8.04
CA ALA A 91 -1.01 8.45 9.22
C ALA A 91 -2.38 7.81 9.54
N SER A 92 -2.72 6.68 8.90
CA SER A 92 -4.01 6.02 9.07
C SER A 92 -3.87 4.63 9.66
N ALA A 93 -4.26 4.49 10.93
CA ALA A 93 -4.36 3.20 11.60
C ALA A 93 -5.40 2.28 10.93
N GLU A 94 -6.48 2.84 10.39
CA GLU A 94 -7.52 2.06 9.70
C GLU A 94 -6.98 1.41 8.41
N VAL A 95 -6.23 2.17 7.62
CA VAL A 95 -5.56 1.64 6.42
C VAL A 95 -4.51 0.59 6.80
N ALA A 96 -3.70 0.88 7.82
CA ALA A 96 -2.69 -0.08 8.29
C ALA A 96 -3.34 -1.39 8.78
N ASP A 97 -4.46 -1.31 9.51
CA ASP A 97 -5.21 -2.48 9.97
C ASP A 97 -5.77 -3.28 8.79
N PHE A 98 -6.32 -2.59 7.78
CA PHE A 98 -6.82 -3.21 6.56
C PHE A 98 -5.71 -3.98 5.84
N ILE A 99 -4.57 -3.35 5.60
CA ILE A 99 -3.42 -3.97 4.91
C ILE A 99 -3.00 -5.25 5.62
N LEU A 100 -2.86 -5.20 6.96
CA LEU A 100 -2.45 -6.35 7.77
C LEU A 100 -3.47 -7.50 7.73
N LYS A 101 -4.78 -7.20 7.77
CA LYS A 101 -5.84 -8.22 7.87
C LYS A 101 -6.27 -8.79 6.53
N LYS A 102 -6.20 -7.99 5.47
CA LYS A 102 -6.90 -8.24 4.20
C LYS A 102 -5.97 -8.39 3.00
N SER A 103 -4.65 -8.31 3.20
CA SER A 103 -3.69 -8.42 2.10
C SER A 103 -2.44 -9.19 2.48
N LYS A 104 -1.67 -9.61 1.46
CA LYS A 104 -0.32 -10.15 1.57
C LYS A 104 0.76 -9.06 1.40
N CYS A 105 0.37 -7.79 1.33
CA CYS A 105 1.29 -6.70 1.04
C CYS A 105 2.39 -6.55 2.11
N THR A 106 2.09 -6.88 3.38
CA THR A 106 3.10 -6.91 4.46
C THR A 106 4.20 -7.93 4.18
N GLN A 107 3.83 -9.16 3.78
CA GLN A 107 4.79 -10.22 3.43
C GLN A 107 5.61 -9.83 2.20
N LEU A 108 4.95 -9.32 1.16
CA LEU A 108 5.64 -8.87 -0.05
C LEU A 108 6.64 -7.74 0.24
N ALA A 109 6.27 -6.79 1.10
CA ALA A 109 7.17 -5.72 1.51
C ALA A 109 8.40 -6.29 2.23
N TYR A 110 8.21 -7.23 3.16
CA TYR A 110 9.30 -7.93 3.81
C TYR A 110 10.22 -8.65 2.82
N ASP A 111 9.65 -9.41 1.88
CA ASP A 111 10.43 -10.15 0.87
C ASP A 111 11.33 -9.23 0.04
N TYR A 112 10.83 -8.03 -0.32
CA TYR A 112 11.63 -7.02 -1.02
C TYR A 112 12.77 -6.46 -0.16
N CYS A 113 12.54 -6.24 1.14
CA CYS A 113 13.59 -5.82 2.07
C CYS A 113 14.65 -6.91 2.22
N ARG A 114 14.23 -8.16 2.46
CA ARG A 114 15.12 -9.32 2.60
C ARG A 114 15.98 -9.56 1.37
N ALA A 115 15.40 -9.43 0.18
CA ALA A 115 16.11 -9.65 -1.07
C ALA A 115 17.08 -8.50 -1.43
N GLY A 116 17.09 -7.38 -0.69
CA GLY A 116 17.86 -6.19 -1.05
C GLY A 116 17.48 -5.63 -2.44
N ALA A 117 16.22 -5.81 -2.83
CA ALA A 117 15.76 -5.53 -4.19
C ALA A 117 15.48 -4.03 -4.42
N ALA A 118 15.24 -3.64 -5.68
CA ALA A 118 15.00 -2.24 -6.07
C ALA A 118 13.86 -1.53 -5.29
N LEU A 119 12.92 -2.30 -4.72
CA LEU A 119 11.78 -1.78 -3.96
C LEU A 119 11.97 -1.84 -2.43
N ALA A 120 13.15 -2.25 -1.93
CA ALA A 120 13.41 -2.42 -0.51
C ALA A 120 13.11 -1.14 0.29
N ASN A 121 13.49 0.03 -0.21
CA ASN A 121 13.27 1.31 0.48
C ASN A 121 11.78 1.66 0.65
N VAL A 122 10.96 1.51 -0.40
CA VAL A 122 9.52 1.80 -0.30
C VAL A 122 8.83 0.75 0.57
N SER A 123 9.25 -0.51 0.47
CA SER A 123 8.76 -1.60 1.31
C SER A 123 9.07 -1.40 2.79
N ALA A 124 10.30 -1.01 3.15
CA ALA A 124 10.69 -0.72 4.53
C ALA A 124 9.87 0.44 5.11
N ARG A 125 9.54 1.46 4.30
CA ARG A 125 8.65 2.56 4.71
C ARG A 125 7.23 2.08 4.95
N LEU A 126 6.69 1.19 4.10
CA LEU A 126 5.40 0.57 4.36
C LEU A 126 5.42 -0.19 5.69
N LEU A 127 6.41 -1.08 5.90
CA LEU A 127 6.54 -1.82 7.16
C LEU A 127 6.63 -0.89 8.36
N THR A 128 7.40 0.19 8.27
CA THR A 128 7.52 1.20 9.34
C THR A 128 6.17 1.84 9.66
N ASN A 129 5.36 2.18 8.66
CA ASN A 129 4.03 2.74 8.87
C ASN A 129 3.09 1.72 9.54
N LEU A 130 3.13 0.46 9.11
CA LEU A 130 2.33 -0.60 9.72
C LEU A 130 2.76 -0.83 11.19
N SER A 131 4.06 -0.91 11.46
CA SER A 131 4.61 -1.12 12.80
C SER A 131 4.39 0.07 13.73
N ARG A 132 4.31 1.31 13.20
CA ARG A 132 3.94 2.49 13.99
C ARG A 132 2.57 2.32 14.65
N HIS A 133 1.63 1.70 13.94
CA HIS A 133 0.26 1.53 14.41
C HIS A 133 0.04 0.19 15.12
N PHE A 134 0.67 -0.89 14.64
CA PHE A 134 0.45 -2.25 15.14
C PHE A 134 1.77 -3.04 15.20
N PRO A 135 2.71 -2.67 16.07
CA PRO A 135 4.05 -3.28 16.12
C PRO A 135 3.97 -4.78 16.35
N ASP A 136 3.21 -5.24 17.35
CA ASP A 136 3.11 -6.65 17.73
C ASP A 136 2.53 -7.51 16.61
N ARG A 137 1.57 -6.96 15.84
CA ARG A 137 0.92 -7.71 14.75
C ARG A 137 1.80 -7.82 13.52
N VAL A 138 2.62 -6.80 13.25
CA VAL A 138 3.64 -6.87 12.20
C VAL A 138 4.66 -7.92 12.59
N ASP A 139 5.20 -7.86 13.82
CA ASP A 139 6.16 -8.84 14.32
C ASP A 139 5.59 -10.27 14.23
N GLU A 140 4.38 -10.49 14.75
CA GLU A 140 3.74 -11.80 14.70
C GLU A 140 3.53 -12.30 13.25
N GLN A 141 3.08 -11.43 12.34
CA GLN A 141 2.87 -11.80 10.93
C GLN A 141 4.18 -12.09 10.20
N LEU A 142 5.25 -11.33 10.49
CA LEU A 142 6.55 -11.51 9.88
C LEU A 142 7.27 -12.74 10.46
N THR A 143 7.27 -12.93 11.77
CA THR A 143 7.86 -14.10 12.44
C THR A 143 7.17 -15.40 12.01
N ARG A 144 5.86 -15.38 11.76
CA ARG A 144 5.15 -16.52 11.17
C ARG A 144 5.58 -16.82 9.72
N HIS A 145 6.03 -15.82 8.96
CA HIS A 145 6.49 -15.97 7.58
C HIS A 145 7.98 -16.32 7.51
N ASP A 146 8.79 -15.72 8.38
CA ASP A 146 10.21 -15.92 8.52
C ASP A 146 10.62 -15.71 9.99
N PRO A 147 11.04 -16.76 10.73
CA PRO A 147 11.41 -16.65 12.14
C PRO A 147 12.52 -15.64 12.42
N ASP A 148 13.37 -15.33 11.43
CA ASP A 148 14.48 -14.39 11.55
C ASP A 148 14.13 -12.99 11.02
N ALA A 149 12.85 -12.69 10.78
CA ALA A 149 12.44 -11.48 10.08
C ALA A 149 12.96 -10.18 10.69
N LEU A 150 12.93 -10.03 12.01
CA LEU A 150 13.43 -8.84 12.68
C LEU A 150 14.95 -8.72 12.58
N VAL A 151 15.68 -9.84 12.66
CA VAL A 151 17.15 -9.90 12.51
C VAL A 151 17.54 -9.46 11.09
N VAL A 152 16.84 -9.99 10.09
CA VAL A 152 17.02 -9.61 8.68
C VAL A 152 16.75 -8.13 8.46
N LEU A 153 15.64 -7.59 9.01
CA LEU A 153 15.28 -6.18 8.84
C LEU A 153 16.21 -5.23 9.60
N ALA A 154 16.75 -5.65 10.75
CA ALA A 154 17.75 -4.89 11.50
C ALA A 154 19.12 -4.84 10.80
N GLY A 155 19.32 -5.62 9.73
CA GLY A 155 20.62 -5.76 9.08
C GLY A 155 21.61 -6.54 9.94
N GLU A 156 21.12 -7.24 10.96
CA GLU A 156 21.93 -8.12 11.80
C GLU A 156 22.14 -9.43 11.02
N CYS A 157 23.40 -9.79 10.78
CA CYS A 157 23.69 -11.08 10.18
C CYS A 157 23.38 -12.16 11.23
N PRO A 158 22.50 -13.15 10.96
CA PRO A 158 22.24 -14.21 11.92
C PRO A 158 23.58 -14.88 12.24
N SER A 159 23.97 -14.81 13.51
CA SER A 159 25.21 -15.41 14.01
C SER A 159 25.12 -16.91 13.75
N ARG A 160 25.84 -17.39 12.73
CA ARG A 160 25.97 -18.83 12.47
C ARG A 160 26.47 -19.48 13.77
N PRO A 161 25.88 -20.58 14.24
CA PRO A 161 26.43 -21.31 15.36
C PRO A 161 27.84 -21.76 14.97
N ILE A 162 28.82 -21.38 15.79
CA ILE A 162 30.18 -21.89 15.69
C ILE A 162 30.07 -23.38 15.98
N SER A 163 30.15 -24.21 14.95
CA SER A 163 30.37 -25.64 15.13
C SER A 163 31.76 -25.83 15.71
N SER A 164 31.84 -25.94 17.04
CA SER A 164 33.02 -26.47 17.71
C SER A 164 33.19 -27.93 17.30
N GLN A 165 34.21 -28.18 16.48
CA GLN A 165 34.80 -29.52 16.32
C GLN A 165 35.51 -29.93 17.60
#